data_AF-A0A2N9BG26-F1
#
_entry.id   AF-A0A2N9BG26-F1
#
_cell.length_a   1.000
_cell.length_b   1.000
_cell.length_c   1.000
_cell.angle_alpha   90.00
_cell.angle_beta   90.00
_cell.angle_gamma   90.00
#
_symmetry.space_group_name_H-M   'P 1'
#
loop_
_entity.id
_entity.type
_entity.pdbx_description
1 polymer ?
#
loop_
_entity_poly.entity_id
_entity_poly.type
_entity_poly.pdbx_seq_one_letter_code
_entity_poly.pdbx_strand_id
1 'polypeptide(L)'
;MVYVDLPEIGLEGEWSVSDGERTLAARLLPMLPAAPPPGADGPVRWGVVDTALRTVLEVIRDNGDLLFADAAAVTSRPGGVKMIDMPFAIGRLFNEIDTYHRLWLSRGTAAGNEYLDSCVERLEPEVAELRRVLAEAAQA
;
A
#
# COMPACT_ATOMS: atom_id res chain seq x y z
N MET A 1 16.33 6.36 8.53
CA MET A 1 15.70 6.81 7.27
C MET A 1 15.49 5.58 6.43
N VAL A 2 14.29 5.44 5.86
CA VAL A 2 13.88 4.29 5.04
C VAL A 2 13.63 4.82 3.64
N TYR A 3 14.10 4.13 2.60
CA TYR A 3 13.74 4.49 1.22
C TYR A 3 12.49 3.73 0.81
N VAL A 4 11.50 4.44 0.28
CA VAL A 4 10.23 3.88 -0.23
C VAL A 4 10.28 3.92 -1.75
N ASP A 5 10.09 2.74 -2.36
CA ASP A 5 10.07 2.56 -3.82
C ASP A 5 8.80 1.79 -4.21
N LEU A 6 7.71 2.53 -4.34
CA LEU A 6 6.38 2.00 -4.63
C LEU A 6 5.74 2.79 -5.80
N PRO A 7 6.33 2.72 -7.02
CA PRO A 7 5.91 3.53 -8.16
C PRO A 7 4.48 3.27 -8.61
N GLU A 8 3.97 2.05 -8.55
CA GLU A 8 2.58 1.73 -8.95
C GLU A 8 1.56 2.27 -7.93
N ILE A 9 1.95 2.38 -6.67
CA ILE A 9 1.14 3.07 -5.64
C ILE A 9 1.34 4.60 -5.73
N GLY A 10 2.43 5.06 -6.36
CA GLY A 10 2.79 6.47 -6.50
C GLY A 10 3.45 7.04 -5.24
N LEU A 11 4.26 6.23 -4.56
CA LEU A 11 5.03 6.62 -3.38
C LEU A 11 6.51 6.31 -3.62
N GLU A 12 7.30 7.36 -3.85
CA GLU A 12 8.74 7.23 -4.07
C GLU A 12 9.48 8.32 -3.29
N GLY A 13 10.50 7.92 -2.52
CA GLY A 13 11.39 8.86 -1.86
C GLY A 13 11.84 8.47 -0.46
N GLU A 14 12.47 9.42 0.23
CA GLU A 14 13.03 9.21 1.56
C GLU A 14 11.96 9.36 2.65
N TRP A 15 11.81 8.34 3.48
CA TRP A 15 10.96 8.37 4.65
C TRP A 15 11.78 8.58 5.92
N SER A 16 11.63 9.79 6.49
CA SER A 16 12.15 10.12 7.82
C SER A 16 11.14 9.67 8.88
N VAL A 17 11.26 8.41 9.29
CA VAL A 17 10.36 7.73 10.24
C VAL A 17 10.39 8.42 11.60
N SER A 18 9.24 8.89 12.05
CA SER A 18 9.03 9.44 13.38
C SER A 18 8.73 8.35 14.42
N ASP A 19 8.73 8.66 15.72
CA ASP A 19 8.41 7.68 16.77
C ASP A 19 6.96 7.16 16.65
N GLY A 20 6.03 8.04 16.28
CA GLY A 20 4.64 7.67 16.00
C GLY A 20 4.54 6.77 14.77
N GLU A 21 5.22 7.14 13.68
CA GLU A 21 5.26 6.34 12.45
C GLU A 21 5.90 4.96 12.67
N ARG A 22 6.99 4.87 13.45
CA ARG A 22 7.63 3.61 13.85
C ARG A 22 6.65 2.72 14.61
N THR A 23 5.97 3.30 15.61
CA THR A 23 5.00 2.57 16.44
C THR A 23 3.85 2.03 15.60
N LEU A 24 3.35 2.83 14.67
CA LEU A 24 2.27 2.42 13.79
C LEU A 24 2.72 1.38 12.77
N ALA A 25 3.93 1.50 12.20
CA ALA A 25 4.53 0.49 11.33
C ALA A 25 4.65 -0.88 12.04
N ALA A 26 5.14 -0.89 13.28
CA ALA A 26 5.26 -2.10 14.09
C ALA A 26 3.90 -2.76 14.38
N ARG A 27 2.84 -1.96 14.53
CA ARG A 27 1.47 -2.44 14.72
C ARG A 27 0.84 -2.97 13.43
N LEU A 28 1.12 -2.33 12.30
CA LEU A 28 0.53 -2.65 10.99
C LEU A 28 1.12 -3.94 10.42
N LEU A 29 2.42 -4.16 10.54
CA LEU A 29 3.12 -5.30 9.94
C LEU A 29 2.49 -6.69 10.24
N PRO A 30 2.15 -7.07 11.49
CA PRO A 30 1.52 -8.36 11.78
C PRO A 30 0.07 -8.48 11.28
N MET A 31 -0.57 -7.38 10.89
CA MET A 31 -1.94 -7.38 10.36
C MET A 31 -1.99 -7.64 8.84
N LEU A 32 -0.86 -7.54 8.15
CA LEU A 32 -0.81 -7.79 6.72
C LEU A 32 -0.98 -9.29 6.45
N PRO A 33 -1.80 -9.68 5.44
CA PRO A 33 -2.02 -11.09 5.09
C PRO A 33 -0.70 -11.78 4.74
N ALA A 34 -0.56 -13.11 4.77
CA ALA A 34 0.64 -13.75 4.22
C ALA A 34 0.74 -13.53 2.68
N ALA A 35 1.93 -13.70 2.10
CA ALA A 35 2.06 -13.77 0.64
C ALA A 35 1.25 -14.97 0.11
N PRO A 36 0.66 -14.88 -1.10
CA PRO A 36 -0.08 -15.99 -1.66
C PRO A 36 0.85 -17.19 -1.91
N PRO A 37 0.35 -18.44 -1.80
CA PRO A 37 1.16 -19.62 -2.06
C PRO A 37 1.61 -19.66 -3.53
N PRO A 38 2.77 -20.27 -3.84
CA PRO A 38 3.21 -20.45 -5.23
C PRO A 38 2.15 -21.19 -6.05
N GLY A 39 1.80 -20.65 -7.22
CA GLY A 39 0.78 -21.21 -8.10
C GLY A 39 -0.67 -20.89 -7.73
N ALA A 40 -0.90 -19.98 -6.77
CA ALA A 40 -2.23 -19.41 -6.52
C ALA A 40 -2.80 -18.76 -7.80
N ASP A 41 -4.12 -18.85 -7.98
CA ASP A 41 -4.81 -18.21 -9.09
C ASP A 41 -4.95 -16.69 -8.90
N GLY A 42 -5.28 -16.00 -9.99
CA GLY A 42 -5.45 -14.54 -10.02
C GLY A 42 -6.39 -13.99 -8.92
N PRO A 43 -7.59 -14.56 -8.71
CA PRO A 43 -8.50 -14.11 -7.66
C PRO A 43 -7.93 -14.21 -6.24
N VAL A 44 -7.24 -15.31 -5.90
CA VAL A 44 -6.60 -15.44 -4.58
C VAL A 44 -5.47 -14.43 -4.41
N ARG A 45 -4.64 -14.26 -5.44
CA ARG A 45 -3.54 -13.28 -5.46
C ARG A 45 -4.05 -11.84 -5.31
N TRP A 46 -5.09 -11.47 -6.06
CA TRP A 46 -5.78 -10.18 -5.92
C TRP A 46 -6.35 -10.00 -4.52
N GLY A 47 -6.97 -11.03 -3.94
CA GLY A 47 -7.47 -10.98 -2.57
C GLY A 47 -6.40 -10.63 -1.54
N VAL A 48 -5.18 -11.14 -1.70
CA VAL A 48 -4.04 -10.76 -0.83
C VAL A 48 -3.63 -9.31 -1.03
N VAL A 49 -3.52 -8.84 -2.28
CA VAL A 49 -3.17 -7.46 -2.61
C VAL A 49 -4.21 -6.47 -2.06
N ASP A 50 -5.48 -6.66 -2.39
CA ASP A 50 -6.59 -5.82 -1.95
C ASP A 50 -6.67 -5.77 -0.43
N THR A 51 -6.59 -6.93 0.24
CA THR A 51 -6.60 -7.00 1.71
C THR A 51 -5.41 -6.27 2.32
N ALA A 52 -4.20 -6.44 1.79
CA ALA A 52 -3.02 -5.77 2.33
C ALA A 52 -3.13 -4.24 2.25
N LEU A 53 -3.52 -3.71 1.09
CA LEU A 53 -3.64 -2.27 0.87
C LEU A 53 -4.82 -1.65 1.66
N ARG A 54 -5.95 -2.37 1.77
CA ARG A 54 -7.07 -1.94 2.63
C ARG A 54 -6.70 -1.92 4.10
N THR A 55 -6.00 -2.94 4.60
CA THR A 55 -5.50 -2.97 5.99
C THR A 55 -4.63 -1.75 6.27
N VAL A 56 -3.75 -1.36 5.35
CA VAL A 56 -2.92 -0.16 5.49
C VAL A 56 -3.77 1.10 5.60
N LEU A 57 -4.73 1.26 4.69
CA LEU A 57 -5.64 2.40 4.66
C LEU A 57 -6.45 2.50 5.96
N GLU A 58 -7.06 1.41 6.40
CA GLU A 58 -7.89 1.36 7.61
C GLU A 58 -7.08 1.63 8.87
N VAL A 59 -5.95 0.95 9.04
CA VAL A 59 -5.10 1.11 10.22
C VAL A 59 -4.56 2.54 10.33
N ILE A 60 -4.07 3.13 9.23
CA ILE A 60 -3.57 4.51 9.27
C ILE A 60 -4.71 5.49 9.56
N ARG A 61 -5.88 5.30 8.95
CA ARG A 61 -7.05 6.15 9.19
C ARG A 61 -7.48 6.11 10.66
N ASP A 62 -7.53 4.93 11.26
CA ASP A 62 -7.95 4.74 12.65
C ASP A 62 -6.92 5.23 13.67
N ASN A 63 -5.66 5.41 13.25
CA ASN A 63 -4.57 5.86 14.11
C ASN A 63 -4.03 7.25 13.69
N GLY A 64 -4.82 8.02 12.93
CA GLY A 64 -4.41 9.34 12.44
C GLY A 64 -3.95 10.28 13.55
N ASP A 65 -4.60 10.24 14.72
CA ASP A 65 -4.25 11.06 15.89
C ASP A 65 -2.79 10.85 16.35
N LEU A 66 -2.27 9.61 16.25
CA LEU A 66 -0.89 9.28 16.57
C LEU A 66 0.09 10.00 15.63
N LEU A 67 -0.29 10.14 14.36
CA LEU A 67 0.52 10.80 13.34
C LEU A 67 0.45 12.33 13.47
N PHE A 68 -0.70 12.89 13.83
CA PHE A 68 -0.85 14.34 14.00
C PHE A 68 -0.29 14.88 15.33
N ALA A 69 -0.16 14.02 16.35
CA ALA A 69 0.49 14.39 17.61
C ALA A 69 2.00 14.68 17.44
N ASP A 70 2.61 14.17 16.37
CA ASP A 70 4.01 14.38 16.04
C ASP A 70 4.16 15.36 14.86
N ALA A 71 4.57 16.60 15.15
CA ALA A 71 4.79 17.62 14.12
C ALA A 71 5.81 17.21 13.03
N ALA A 72 6.72 16.26 13.33
CA ALA A 72 7.66 15.74 12.36
C ALA A 72 7.00 14.75 11.37
N ALA A 73 5.89 14.11 11.73
CA ALA A 73 5.16 13.18 10.86
C ALA A 73 4.30 13.90 9.80
N VAL A 74 4.08 15.22 9.95
CA VAL A 74 3.24 16.01 9.03
C VAL A 74 4.02 17.05 8.21
N THR A 75 5.32 17.25 8.49
CA THR A 75 6.16 18.19 7.74
C THR A 75 6.73 17.53 6.48
N SER A 76 6.13 17.83 5.33
CA SER A 76 6.60 17.37 4.02
C SER A 76 7.91 18.05 3.64
N ARG A 77 8.92 17.27 3.24
CA ARG A 77 10.11 17.76 2.51
C ARG A 77 10.00 17.34 1.05
N PRO A 78 10.51 18.13 0.09
CA PRO A 78 10.58 17.70 -1.31
C PRO A 78 11.33 16.36 -1.42
N GLY A 79 10.72 15.39 -2.12
CA GLY A 79 11.27 14.02 -2.25
C GLY A 79 11.14 13.15 -0.99
N GLY A 80 10.40 13.61 0.02
CA GLY A 80 10.13 12.85 1.22
C GLY A 80 8.76 12.18 1.20
N VAL A 81 8.68 10.97 1.76
CA VAL A 81 7.43 10.23 1.98
C VAL A 81 7.06 10.30 3.46
N LYS A 82 5.76 10.44 3.75
CA LYS A 82 5.18 10.28 5.09
C LYS A 82 4.15 9.18 5.11
N MET A 83 3.96 8.55 6.28
CA MET A 83 2.94 7.52 6.44
C MET A 83 1.54 8.05 6.15
N ILE A 84 1.28 9.33 6.44
CA ILE A 84 0.01 9.99 6.14
C ILE A 84 -0.29 10.12 4.64
N ASP A 85 0.73 10.02 3.76
CA ASP A 85 0.56 10.06 2.31
C ASP A 85 0.03 8.72 1.77
N MET A 86 0.30 7.61 2.46
CA MET A 86 -0.01 6.26 2.00
C MET A 86 -1.51 6.03 1.75
N PRO A 87 -2.44 6.43 2.64
CA PRO A 87 -3.88 6.26 2.39
C PRO A 87 -4.37 7.03 1.16
N PHE A 88 -3.80 8.21 0.88
CA PHE A 88 -4.18 9.00 -0.29
C PHE A 88 -3.69 8.36 -1.59
N ALA A 89 -2.46 7.85 -1.58
CA ALA A 89 -1.87 7.13 -2.70
C ALA A 89 -2.64 5.84 -3.01
N ILE A 90 -2.90 5.02 -1.98
CA ILE A 90 -3.71 3.79 -2.08
C ILE A 90 -5.13 4.10 -2.55
N GLY A 91 -5.78 5.14 -2.00
CA GLY A 91 -7.11 5.55 -2.41
C GLY A 91 -7.19 5.98 -3.88
N ARG A 92 -6.14 6.67 -4.38
CA ARG A 92 -6.04 7.02 -5.81
C ARG A 92 -5.90 5.77 -6.67
N LEU A 93 -5.02 4.85 -6.29
CA LEU A 93 -4.79 3.58 -6.98
C LEU A 93 -6.10 2.78 -7.10
N PHE A 94 -6.85 2.59 -6.01
CA PHE A 94 -8.11 1.85 -6.06
C PHE A 94 -9.15 2.51 -6.98
N ASN A 95 -9.26 3.84 -6.95
CA ASN A 95 -10.17 4.55 -7.87
C ASN A 95 -9.78 4.32 -9.34
N GLU A 96 -8.49 4.29 -9.64
CA GLU A 96 -7.98 4.01 -10.98
C GLU A 96 -8.31 2.58 -11.42
N ILE A 97 -7.99 1.59 -10.57
CA ILE A 97 -8.29 0.17 -10.83
C ILE A 97 -9.77 -0.04 -11.04
N ASP A 98 -10.64 0.50 -10.17
CA ASP A 98 -12.10 0.35 -10.29
C ASP A 98 -12.65 0.99 -11.56
N THR A 99 -12.04 2.09 -12.01
CA THR A 99 -12.44 2.77 -13.24
C THR A 99 -12.09 1.94 -14.47
N TYR A 100 -10.84 1.49 -14.56
CA TYR A 100 -10.39 0.69 -15.70
C TYR A 100 -10.98 -0.72 -15.70
N HIS A 101 -11.14 -1.35 -14.54
CA HIS A 101 -11.77 -2.66 -14.44
C HIS A 101 -13.21 -2.62 -14.96
N ARG A 102 -14.00 -1.60 -14.57
CA ARG A 102 -15.35 -1.41 -15.13
C ARG A 102 -15.33 -1.16 -16.64
N LEU A 103 -14.36 -0.40 -17.14
CA LEU A 103 -14.18 -0.17 -18.57
C LEU A 103 -13.88 -1.49 -19.32
N TRP A 104 -12.99 -2.32 -18.80
CA TRP A 104 -12.65 -3.60 -19.40
C TRP A 104 -13.78 -4.62 -19.29
N LEU A 105 -14.48 -4.68 -18.15
CA LEU A 105 -15.69 -5.49 -17.98
C LEU A 105 -16.78 -5.14 -19.00
N SER A 106 -16.90 -3.88 -19.42
CA SER A 106 -17.84 -3.49 -20.48
C SER A 106 -17.54 -4.15 -21.84
N ARG A 107 -16.33 -4.68 -22.02
CA ARG A 107 -15.89 -5.46 -23.19
C ARG A 107 -16.02 -6.97 -22.99
N GLY A 108 -16.43 -7.42 -21.81
CA GLY A 108 -16.64 -8.82 -21.43
C GLY A 108 -15.89 -9.22 -20.16
N THR A 109 -16.41 -10.23 -19.46
CA THR A 109 -15.82 -10.73 -18.20
C THR A 109 -14.36 -11.17 -18.36
N ALA A 110 -14.02 -11.83 -19.47
CA ALA A 110 -12.65 -12.26 -19.73
C ALA A 110 -11.66 -11.09 -19.76
N ALA A 111 -12.03 -9.98 -20.42
CA ALA A 111 -11.19 -8.79 -20.49
C ALA A 111 -11.06 -8.07 -19.13
N GLY A 112 -12.11 -8.09 -18.30
CA GLY A 112 -12.05 -7.61 -16.92
C GLY A 112 -11.10 -8.44 -16.05
N ASN A 113 -11.16 -9.77 -16.18
CA ASN A 113 -10.27 -10.69 -15.47
C ASN A 113 -8.81 -10.51 -15.91
N GLU A 114 -8.55 -10.42 -17.22
CA GLU A 114 -7.20 -10.13 -17.75
C GLU A 114 -6.64 -8.81 -17.20
N TYR A 115 -7.49 -7.78 -17.07
CA TYR A 115 -7.07 -6.52 -16.46
C TYR A 115 -6.69 -6.70 -14.98
N LEU A 116 -7.50 -7.40 -14.19
CA LEU A 116 -7.17 -7.67 -12.78
C LEU A 116 -5.90 -8.50 -12.63
N ASP A 117 -5.67 -9.51 -13.49
CA ASP A 117 -4.44 -10.28 -13.51
C ASP A 117 -3.22 -9.36 -13.78
N SER A 118 -3.34 -8.42 -14.71
CA SER A 118 -2.29 -7.42 -14.97
C SER A 118 -2.05 -6.45 -13.79
N CYS A 119 -3.08 -6.16 -13.00
CA CYS A 119 -2.93 -5.40 -11.76
C CYS A 119 -2.18 -6.19 -10.70
N VAL A 120 -2.50 -7.48 -10.54
CA VAL A 120 -1.82 -8.38 -9.59
C VAL A 120 -0.34 -8.46 -9.90
N GLU A 121 0.05 -8.65 -11.16
CA GLU A 121 1.47 -8.76 -11.57
C GLU A 121 2.29 -7.51 -11.21
N ARG A 122 1.68 -6.33 -11.28
CA ARG A 122 2.32 -5.06 -10.91
C ARG A 122 2.32 -4.80 -9.41
N LEU A 123 1.24 -5.15 -8.71
CA LEU A 123 1.02 -4.77 -7.32
C LEU A 123 1.50 -5.79 -6.29
N GLU A 124 1.71 -7.04 -6.64
CA GLU A 124 2.30 -8.02 -5.72
C GLU A 124 3.73 -7.63 -5.29
N PRO A 125 4.64 -7.24 -6.20
CA PRO A 125 5.96 -6.72 -5.81
C PRO A 125 5.86 -5.51 -4.88
N GLU A 126 4.92 -4.60 -5.15
CA GLU A 126 4.67 -3.40 -4.34
C GLU A 126 4.20 -3.75 -2.93
N VAL A 127 3.30 -4.74 -2.79
CA VAL A 127 2.86 -5.22 -1.47
C VAL A 127 4.00 -5.91 -0.72
N ALA A 128 4.88 -6.61 -1.42
CA ALA A 128 6.08 -7.20 -0.81
C ALA A 128 7.06 -6.11 -0.33
N GLU A 129 7.29 -5.10 -1.16
CA GLU A 129 8.16 -3.96 -0.83
C GLU A 129 7.57 -3.11 0.30
N LEU A 130 6.25 -2.89 0.29
CA LEU A 130 5.53 -2.22 1.37
C LEU A 130 5.77 -2.92 2.72
N ARG A 131 5.73 -4.25 2.76
CA ARG A 131 6.05 -4.99 3.99
C ARG A 131 7.49 -4.78 4.42
N ARG A 132 8.43 -4.79 3.46
CA ARG A 132 9.85 -4.57 3.71
C ARG A 132 10.09 -3.19 4.33
N VAL A 133 9.55 -2.14 3.73
CA VAL A 133 9.71 -0.75 4.24
C VAL A 133 9.02 -0.56 5.59
N LEU A 134 7.87 -1.18 5.83
CA LEU A 134 7.21 -1.14 7.13
C LEU A 134 8.01 -1.90 8.20
N ALA A 135 8.60 -3.04 7.86
CA ALA A 135 9.45 -3.79 8.77
C ALA A 135 10.74 -3.03 9.11
N GLU A 136 11.33 -2.32 8.14
CA GLU A 136 12.48 -1.45 8.35
C GLU A 136 12.10 -0.25 9.21
N ALA A 137 10.97 0.41 8.91
CA ALA A 137 10.48 1.55 9.66
C ALA A 137 10.15 1.20 11.11
N ALA A 138 9.62 0.00 11.37
CA ALA A 138 9.36 -0.49 12.73
C ALA A 138 10.63 -0.64 13.58
N GLN A 139 11.82 -0.73 12.96
CA GLN A 139 13.12 -0.92 13.60
C GLN A 139 14.01 0.34 13.58
N ALA A 140 13.60 1.39 12.84
CA ALA A 140 14.38 2.59 12.55
C ALA A 140 14.60 3.52 13.75
#